data_AF-A0A6A4X4X2-F1
#
_entry.id   AF-A0A6A4X4X2-F1
#
_cell.length_a   1.000
_cell.length_b   1.000
_cell.length_c   1.000
_cell.angle_alpha   90.00
_cell.angle_beta   90.00
_cell.angle_gamma   90.00
#
_symmetry.space_group_name_H-M   'P 1'
#
loop_
_entity.id
_entity.type
_entity.pdbx_description
1 polymer ?
#
loop_
_entity_poly.entity_id
_entity_poly.type
_entity_poly.pdbx_seq_one_letter_code
_entity_poly.pdbx_strand_id
1 'polypeptide(L)'
;MCTRSVLALCAALLTCGVHSRIQPPAVGAQVGTNTYEPEQIRLSYLNDPTAMTVTWMTKGAVASRALFGVGNLNSTAFGISTPFETGSRSETVHRATLTGLTPGAQYGK
;
A
#
# COMPACT_ATOMS: atom_id res chain seq x y z
N MET A 1 21.69 -37.83 -53.30
CA MET A 1 20.88 -39.00 -53.71
C MET A 1 19.72 -39.13 -52.73
N CYS A 2 18.52 -39.40 -53.27
CA CYS A 2 17.22 -39.68 -52.64
C CYS A 2 16.34 -38.49 -52.15
N THR A 3 15.56 -37.82 -53.02
CA THR A 3 14.09 -37.94 -53.29
C THR A 3 13.19 -37.73 -52.05
N ARG A 4 12.16 -36.86 -52.04
CA ARG A 4 11.08 -36.66 -53.02
C ARG A 4 10.44 -35.26 -52.98
N SER A 5 10.00 -34.86 -54.16
CA SER A 5 9.12 -33.76 -54.52
C SER A 5 7.70 -33.84 -53.93
N VAL A 6 7.08 -32.69 -53.68
CA VAL A 6 5.63 -32.49 -53.88
C VAL A 6 5.44 -31.17 -54.64
N LEU A 7 4.70 -31.25 -55.74
CA LEU A 7 4.40 -30.15 -56.66
C LEU A 7 3.43 -29.13 -56.04
N ALA A 8 3.69 -27.88 -56.43
CA ALA A 8 2.84 -26.71 -56.61
C ALA A 8 1.30 -26.89 -56.61
N LEU A 9 0.59 -25.92 -56.03
CA LEU A 9 -0.45 -25.20 -56.77
C LEU A 9 -0.69 -23.78 -56.20
N CYS A 10 -0.84 -22.84 -57.12
CA CYS A 10 -1.06 -21.41 -56.98
C CYS A 10 -2.26 -21.01 -56.09
N ALA A 11 -2.22 -19.83 -55.46
CA ALA A 11 -2.91 -18.64 -55.97
C ALA A 11 -2.99 -17.47 -54.97
N ALA A 12 -2.82 -16.28 -55.54
CA ALA A 12 -3.45 -15.00 -55.20
C ALA A 12 -3.04 -14.27 -53.90
N LEU A 13 -2.27 -13.22 -54.14
CA LEU A 13 -2.16 -12.00 -53.36
C LEU A 13 -3.55 -11.48 -52.91
N LEU A 14 -3.76 -11.39 -51.59
CA LEU A 14 -4.50 -10.29 -50.99
C LEU A 14 -3.75 -9.83 -49.74
N THR A 15 -3.13 -8.67 -49.85
CA THR A 15 -2.53 -7.93 -48.74
C THR A 15 -3.64 -7.52 -47.76
N CYS A 16 -3.86 -8.30 -46.71
CA CYS A 16 -4.58 -7.81 -45.54
C CYS A 16 -3.52 -7.45 -44.51
N GLY A 17 -3.35 -6.14 -44.30
CA GLY A 17 -2.26 -5.58 -43.52
C GLY A 17 -2.13 -6.22 -42.14
N VAL A 18 -0.88 -6.44 -41.73
CA VAL A 18 -0.55 -6.62 -40.33
C VAL A 18 -0.95 -5.33 -39.63
N HIS A 19 -2.19 -5.25 -39.14
CA HIS A 19 -2.50 -4.34 -38.06
C HIS A 19 -1.77 -4.91 -36.84
N SER A 20 -0.49 -4.59 -36.74
CA SER A 20 0.23 -4.61 -35.48
C SER A 20 -0.56 -3.68 -34.57
N ARG A 21 -1.52 -4.23 -33.84
CA ARG A 21 -1.82 -3.68 -32.51
C ARG A 21 -0.54 -3.92 -31.73
N ILE A 22 0.38 -2.98 -31.82
CA ILE A 22 1.24 -2.67 -30.70
C ILE A 22 0.24 -2.31 -29.61
N GLN A 23 -0.12 -3.33 -28.81
CA GLN A 23 -0.68 -3.10 -27.50
C GLN A 23 0.28 -2.07 -26.87
N PRO A 24 -0.17 -0.86 -26.47
CA PRO A 24 0.69 -0.02 -25.67
C PRO A 24 1.21 -0.90 -24.53
N PRO A 25 2.50 -0.80 -24.13
CA PRO A 25 2.98 -1.55 -22.99
C PRO A 25 1.93 -1.34 -21.91
N ALA A 26 1.39 -2.43 -21.37
CA ALA A 26 0.56 -2.33 -20.19
C ALA A 26 1.44 -1.54 -19.23
N VAL A 27 1.11 -0.26 -19.05
CA VAL A 27 1.62 0.54 -17.97
C VAL A 27 1.02 -0.19 -16.79
N GLY A 28 1.76 -1.20 -16.31
CA GLY A 28 1.52 -1.81 -15.03
C GLY A 28 1.54 -0.60 -14.13
N ALA A 29 0.34 -0.18 -13.72
CA ALA A 29 0.16 0.85 -12.73
C ALA A 29 1.15 0.45 -11.65
N GLN A 30 2.22 1.23 -11.51
CA GLN A 30 3.14 1.06 -10.42
C GLN A 30 2.23 1.25 -9.22
N VAL A 31 1.84 0.16 -8.58
CA VAL A 31 1.24 0.20 -7.25
C VAL A 31 2.34 0.85 -6.44
N GLY A 32 2.23 2.17 -6.24
CA GLY A 32 3.17 2.92 -5.45
C GLY A 32 3.05 2.35 -4.04
N THR A 33 3.88 1.36 -3.71
CA THR A 33 3.92 0.83 -2.36
C THR A 33 4.69 1.86 -1.55
N ASN A 34 4.03 2.93 -1.12
CA ASN A 34 4.62 3.89 -0.21
C ASN A 34 5.01 3.14 1.06
N THR A 35 6.32 2.94 1.25
CA THR A 35 6.91 2.10 2.30
C THR A 35 6.55 2.58 3.72
N TYR A 36 6.09 3.82 3.86
CA TYR A 36 5.85 4.49 5.14
C TYR A 36 4.38 4.79 5.42
N GLU A 37 3.46 4.33 4.58
CA GLU A 37 2.03 4.51 4.86
C GLU A 37 1.61 3.67 6.07
N PRO A 38 0.81 4.24 6.99
CA PRO A 38 0.20 3.48 8.07
C PRO A 38 -0.77 2.41 7.55
N GLU A 39 -0.54 1.17 7.94
CA GLU A 39 -1.38 0.01 7.67
C GLU A 39 -1.92 -0.57 8.99
N GLN A 40 -3.04 -1.31 8.91
CA GLN A 40 -3.60 -2.10 10.02
C GLN A 40 -3.82 -1.30 11.33
N ILE A 41 -4.30 -0.06 11.20
CA ILE A 41 -4.55 0.85 12.32
C ILE A 41 -5.57 0.25 13.28
N ARG A 42 -5.25 0.24 14.59
CA ARG A 42 -6.13 -0.19 15.67
C ARG A 42 -6.13 0.80 16.82
N LEU A 43 -7.28 0.91 17.47
CA LEU A 43 -7.50 1.69 18.67
C LEU A 43 -7.73 0.77 19.86
N SER A 44 -7.18 1.12 21.03
CA SER A 44 -7.40 0.36 22.26
C SER A 44 -7.55 1.27 23.48
N TYR A 45 -8.57 0.97 24.28
CA TYR A 45 -8.88 1.66 25.53
C TYR A 45 -7.91 1.29 26.67
N LEU A 46 -7.60 2.25 27.55
CA LEU A 46 -6.60 2.11 28.62
C LEU A 46 -7.18 2.06 30.05
N ASN A 47 -8.50 1.84 30.22
CA ASN A 47 -9.19 2.03 31.51
C ASN A 47 -9.17 3.48 32.03
N ASP A 48 -8.82 4.44 31.19
CA ASP A 48 -8.91 5.88 31.43
C ASP A 48 -9.70 6.51 30.27
N PRO A 49 -10.87 7.11 30.52
CA PRO A 49 -11.71 7.72 29.47
C PRO A 49 -11.10 8.96 28.83
N THR A 50 -9.99 9.47 29.37
CA THR A 50 -9.23 10.59 28.83
C THR A 50 -8.00 10.15 28.02
N ALA A 51 -7.84 8.84 27.79
CA ALA A 51 -6.72 8.29 27.04
C ALA A 51 -7.12 7.18 26.05
N MET A 52 -6.38 7.08 24.95
CA MET A 52 -6.55 6.04 23.93
C MET A 52 -5.19 5.70 23.33
N THR A 53 -4.93 4.42 23.07
CA THR A 53 -3.74 4.02 22.32
C THR A 53 -4.08 3.77 20.86
N VAL A 54 -3.32 4.40 19.97
CA VAL A 54 -3.29 4.14 18.53
C VAL A 54 -2.10 3.23 18.23
N THR A 55 -2.35 2.12 17.55
CA THR A 55 -1.32 1.20 17.05
C THR A 55 -1.46 1.09 15.53
N TRP A 56 -0.35 1.14 14.80
CA TRP A 56 -0.33 0.96 13.35
C TRP A 56 0.98 0.31 12.91
N MET A 57 1.05 -0.12 11.66
CA MET A 57 2.26 -0.67 11.06
C MET A 57 2.70 0.10 9.82
N THR A 58 3.98 0.05 9.50
CA THR A 58 4.55 0.52 8.24
C THR A 58 5.55 -0.51 7.71
N LYS A 59 5.90 -0.44 6.42
CA LYS A 59 6.92 -1.31 5.80
C LYS A 59 8.35 -0.79 5.98
N GLY A 60 8.56 0.21 6.85
CA GLY A 60 9.87 0.82 7.09
C GLY A 60 9.86 1.75 8.29
N ALA A 61 11.03 1.91 8.92
CA ALA A 61 11.17 2.71 10.12
C ALA A 61 10.94 4.21 9.85
N VAL A 62 9.97 4.79 10.56
CA VAL A 62 9.62 6.21 10.53
C VAL A 62 9.27 6.69 11.94
N ALA A 63 9.22 8.01 12.16
CA ALA A 63 8.81 8.56 13.44
C ALA A 63 7.38 8.15 13.81
N SER A 64 7.19 7.64 15.03
CA SER A 64 5.87 7.36 15.58
C SER A 64 5.18 8.66 16.02
N ARG A 65 4.34 9.24 15.16
CA ARG A 65 3.60 10.48 15.47
C ARG A 65 2.15 10.39 15.02
N ALA A 66 1.23 10.63 15.95
CA ALA A 66 -0.21 10.67 15.68
C ALA A 66 -0.76 12.08 15.96
N LEU A 67 -1.40 12.67 14.95
CA LEU A 67 -2.11 13.94 15.12
C LEU A 67 -3.57 13.68 15.48
N PHE A 68 -4.11 14.47 16.39
CA PHE A 68 -5.50 14.35 16.84
C PHE A 68 -6.07 15.69 17.26
N GLY A 69 -7.39 15.76 17.35
CA GLY A 69 -8.12 16.90 17.85
C GLY A 69 -9.59 16.87 17.43
N VAL A 70 -10.38 17.77 18.01
CA VAL A 70 -11.80 17.93 17.69
C VAL A 70 -11.91 19.02 16.62
N GLY A 71 -12.41 18.67 15.44
CA GLY A 71 -12.54 19.57 14.28
C GLY A 71 -11.24 19.86 13.53
N ASN A 72 -10.13 20.10 14.24
CA ASN A 72 -8.79 20.29 13.66
C ASN A 72 -7.76 19.37 14.31
N LEU A 73 -6.74 18.95 13.56
CA LEU A 73 -5.64 18.10 14.05
C LEU A 73 -4.52 18.93 14.69
N ASN A 74 -4.84 19.61 15.80
CA ASN A 74 -3.95 20.55 16.47
C ASN A 74 -3.06 19.94 17.57
N SER A 75 -3.34 18.70 17.97
CA SER A 75 -2.61 17.99 19.02
C SER A 75 -1.76 16.89 18.43
N THR A 76 -0.62 16.62 19.06
CA THR A 76 0.34 15.61 18.61
C THR A 76 0.67 14.66 19.75
N ALA A 77 0.54 13.36 19.52
CA ALA A 77 1.09 12.33 20.38
C ALA A 77 2.33 11.74 19.73
N PHE A 78 3.43 11.70 20.48
CA PHE A 78 4.64 10.99 20.10
C PHE A 78 4.60 9.58 20.69
N GLY A 79 4.93 8.60 19.87
CA GLY A 79 4.91 7.20 20.21
C GLY A 79 6.29 6.56 20.22
N ILE A 80 6.27 5.25 20.42
CA ILE A 80 7.44 4.38 20.24
C ILE A 80 7.22 3.49 19.03
N SER A 81 8.29 2.88 18.52
CA SER A 81 8.21 1.86 17.49
C SER A 81 9.09 0.67 17.83
N THR A 82 8.70 -0.49 17.32
CA THR A 82 9.45 -1.74 17.44
C THR A 82 9.51 -2.41 16.06
N PRO A 83 10.68 -2.85 15.61
CA PRO A 83 10.79 -3.61 14.37
C PRO A 83 10.12 -4.98 14.51
N PHE A 84 9.55 -5.46 13.42
CA PHE A 84 8.91 -6.76 13.31
C PHE A 84 9.29 -7.41 11.98
N GLU A 85 10.05 -8.51 12.05
CA GLU A 85 10.51 -9.21 10.86
C GLU A 85 9.55 -10.36 10.50
N THR A 86 8.95 -10.29 9.31
CA THR A 86 8.13 -11.37 8.74
C THR A 86 8.83 -11.94 7.51
N GLY A 87 9.66 -12.95 7.72
CA GLY A 87 10.45 -13.57 6.64
C GLY A 87 11.47 -12.58 6.07
N SER A 88 11.29 -12.16 4.81
CA SER A 88 12.13 -11.17 4.14
C SER A 88 11.61 -9.73 4.23
N ARG A 89 10.51 -9.49 4.95
CA ARG A 89 9.89 -8.18 5.11
C ARG A 89 10.18 -7.63 6.50
N SER A 90 10.78 -6.45 6.54
CA SER A 90 10.92 -5.66 7.76
C SER A 90 9.72 -4.72 7.88
N GLU A 91 8.89 -4.96 8.88
CA GLU A 91 7.76 -4.11 9.24
C GLU A 91 8.10 -3.36 10.53
N THR A 92 7.45 -2.24 10.77
CA THR A 92 7.60 -1.47 12.00
C THR A 92 6.25 -1.33 12.66
N VAL A 93 6.13 -1.79 13.90
CA VAL A 93 4.94 -1.57 14.73
C VAL A 93 5.12 -0.27 15.48
N HIS A 94 4.16 0.62 15.36
CA HIS A 94 4.14 1.91 16.04
C HIS A 94 3.02 1.94 17.08
N ARG A 95 3.28 2.59 18.22
CA ARG A 95 2.29 2.77 19.28
C ARG A 95 2.41 4.16 19.89
N ALA A 96 1.33 4.93 19.86
CA ALA A 96 1.24 6.25 20.47
C ALA A 96 0.01 6.32 21.39
N THR A 97 0.15 6.96 22.55
CA THR A 97 -0.95 7.18 23.48
C THR A 97 -1.42 8.62 23.35
N LEU A 98 -2.68 8.78 22.94
CA LEU A 98 -3.39 10.05 22.97
C LEU A 98 -3.86 10.28 24.40
N THR A 99 -3.63 11.48 24.94
CA THR A 99 -3.97 11.87 26.31
C THR A 99 -4.74 13.18 26.32
N GLY A 100 -5.48 13.44 27.40
CA GLY A 100 -6.27 14.67 27.52
C GLY A 100 -7.51 14.67 26.62
N LEU A 101 -8.04 13.48 26.33
CA LEU A 101 -9.27 13.33 25.57
C LEU A 101 -10.49 13.70 26.44
N THR A 102 -11.49 14.31 25.83
CA THR A 102 -12.79 14.58 26.43
C THR A 102 -13.69 13.36 26.22
N PRO A 103 -14.19 12.71 27.29
CA PRO A 103 -15.10 11.58 27.14
C PRO A 103 -16.34 11.94 26.32
N GLY A 104 -16.72 11.06 25.38
CA GLY A 104 -17.87 11.25 24.50
C GLY A 104 -17.64 12.19 23.31
N ALA A 105 -16.46 12.80 23.18
CA ALA A 105 -16.11 13.61 22.00
C ALA A 105 -15.58 12.76 20.85
N GLN A 106 -15.82 13.20 19.61
CA GLN A 106 -15.27 12.58 18.41
C GLN A 106 -13.96 13.27 18.00
N TYR A 107 -12.91 12.47 17.81
CA TYR A 107 -11.59 12.92 17.40
C TYR A 107 -11.28 12.42 15.99
N GLY A 108 -10.76 13.30 15.14
CA GLY A 108 -10.55 13.01 13.72
C GLY A 108 -11.84 13.18 12.92
N LYS A 109 -11.85 14.15 12.02
CA LYS A 109 -12.90 14.40 11.03
C LYS A 109 -12.24 14.94 9.77
#